data_AF-A0A2T1FHD1-F1
#
_entry.id   AF-A0A2T1FHD1-F1
#
_cell.length_a   1.000
_cell.length_b   1.000
_cell.length_c   1.000
_cell.angle_alpha   90.00
_cell.angle_beta   90.00
_cell.angle_gamma   90.00
#
_symmetry.space_group_name_H-M   'P 1'
#
loop_
_entity.id
_entity.type
_entity.pdbx_description
1 polymer ?
#
loop_
_entity_poly.entity_id
_entity_poly.type
_entity_poly.pdbx_seq_one_letter_code
_entity_poly.pdbx_strand_id
1 'polypeptide(L)'
;MSDEIKKLDKKGLRDFGLLIGALMPLLFGLAVPLLRRHSIPWWPWAIGVVLVVLALVAPKSLNPVYHAWMWFGLTLNKIETPIVLGIVFYLIVWPMGAIKKIFGEDAMRRKLNPKMDTYRVQSKERTKVSMERPF
;
A
#
# COMPACT_ATOMS: atom_id res chain seq x y z
N MET A 1 5.67 -15.19 2.94
CA MET A 1 4.24 -15.36 2.61
C MET A 1 4.14 -15.40 1.11
N SER A 2 3.82 -16.56 0.56
CA SER A 2 3.58 -16.73 -0.87
C SER A 2 2.26 -16.05 -1.17
N ASP A 3 2.27 -14.95 -1.91
CA ASP A 3 1.05 -14.31 -2.39
C ASP A 3 0.38 -15.23 -3.42
N GLU A 4 -0.39 -16.20 -2.93
CA GLU A 4 -1.10 -17.14 -3.77
C GLU A 4 -2.25 -16.41 -4.45
N ILE A 5 -2.20 -16.31 -5.77
CA ILE A 5 -3.25 -15.69 -6.58
C ILE A 5 -4.55 -16.47 -6.32
N LYS A 6 -5.48 -15.86 -5.59
CA LYS A 6 -6.77 -16.48 -5.27
C LYS A 6 -7.50 -16.83 -6.58
N LYS A 7 -7.77 -18.12 -6.76
CA LYS A 7 -8.60 -18.61 -7.88
C LYS A 7 -10.00 -18.05 -7.71
N LEU A 8 -10.45 -17.28 -8.70
CA LEU A 8 -11.79 -16.71 -8.72
C LEU A 8 -12.80 -17.71 -9.29
N ASP A 9 -14.04 -17.64 -8.79
CA ASP A 9 -15.18 -18.34 -9.38
C ASP A 9 -15.67 -17.64 -10.66
N LYS A 10 -16.51 -18.30 -11.46
CA LYS A 10 -17.01 -17.80 -12.76
C LYS A 10 -17.64 -16.40 -12.66
N LYS A 11 -18.30 -16.09 -11.54
CA LYS A 11 -18.85 -14.75 -11.26
C LYS A 11 -17.75 -13.72 -11.05
N GLY A 12 -16.71 -14.06 -10.29
CA GLY A 12 -15.56 -13.18 -10.03
C GLY A 12 -14.77 -12.83 -11.30
N LEU A 13 -14.58 -13.78 -12.22
CA LEU A 13 -13.94 -13.49 -13.52
C LEU A 13 -14.80 -12.57 -14.40
N ARG A 14 -16.12 -12.69 -14.31
CA ARG A 14 -17.07 -11.78 -14.97
C ARG A 14 -16.94 -10.37 -14.43
N ASP A 15 -17.01 -10.21 -13.12
CA ASP A 15 -16.93 -8.90 -12.47
C ASP A 15 -15.58 -8.24 -12.76
N PHE A 16 -14.48 -8.99 -12.71
CA PHE A 16 -13.15 -8.51 -13.12
C PHE A 16 -13.10 -8.02 -14.57
N GLY A 17 -13.59 -8.83 -15.51
CA GLY A 17 -13.59 -8.48 -16.93
C GLY A 17 -14.48 -7.29 -17.25
N LEU A 18 -15.62 -7.15 -16.57
CA LEU A 18 -16.50 -5.98 -16.68
C LEU A 18 -15.86 -4.72 -16.08
N LEU A 19 -15.25 -4.84 -14.90
CA LEU A 19 -14.58 -3.72 -14.23
C LEU A 19 -13.42 -3.21 -15.06
N ILE A 20 -12.49 -4.08 -15.47
CA ILE A 20 -11.34 -3.66 -16.30
C ILE A 20 -11.82 -3.24 -17.68
N GLY A 21 -12.72 -3.99 -18.31
CA GLY A 21 -13.23 -3.70 -19.64
C GLY A 21 -13.97 -2.37 -19.74
N ALA A 22 -14.59 -1.90 -18.65
CA ALA A 22 -15.18 -0.56 -18.58
C ALA A 22 -14.19 0.51 -18.14
N LEU A 23 -13.37 0.24 -17.13
CA LEU A 23 -12.47 1.22 -16.52
C LEU A 23 -11.32 1.61 -17.45
N MET A 24 -10.76 0.66 -18.22
CA MET A 24 -9.65 0.92 -19.14
C MET A 24 -10.03 1.94 -20.23
N PRO A 25 -11.10 1.76 -21.04
CA PRO A 25 -11.52 2.75 -22.01
C PRO A 25 -11.99 4.06 -21.38
N LEU A 26 -12.62 4.02 -20.19
CA LEU A 26 -13.02 5.25 -19.50
C LEU A 26 -11.82 6.10 -19.10
N LEU A 27 -10.79 5.50 -18.49
CA LEU A 27 -9.61 6.22 -18.04
C LEU A 27 -8.72 6.63 -19.21
N PHE A 28 -8.34 5.68 -20.07
CA PHE A 28 -7.35 5.92 -21.12
C PHE A 28 -7.95 6.45 -22.43
N GLY A 29 -9.22 6.14 -22.70
CA GLY A 29 -9.95 6.61 -23.88
C GLY A 29 -10.70 7.93 -23.65
N LEU A 30 -11.10 8.27 -22.43
CA LEU A 30 -11.86 9.50 -22.14
C LEU A 30 -11.12 10.44 -21.20
N ALA A 31 -10.73 10.00 -20.00
CA ALA A 31 -10.20 10.88 -18.97
C ALA A 31 -8.83 11.48 -19.34
N VAL A 32 -7.88 10.65 -19.81
CA VAL A 32 -6.53 11.11 -20.18
C VAL A 32 -6.55 12.05 -21.41
N PRO A 33 -7.24 11.74 -22.52
CA PRO A 33 -7.30 12.63 -23.67
C PRO A 33 -7.99 13.96 -23.38
N LEU A 34 -9.02 13.95 -22.53
CA LEU A 34 -9.72 15.17 -22.12
C LEU A 34 -8.81 16.08 -21.28
N LEU A 35 -8.01 15.49 -20.39
CA LEU A 35 -7.05 16.22 -19.55
C LEU A 35 -5.86 16.77 -20.36
N ARG A 36 -5.43 16.06 -21.41
CA ARG A 36 -4.31 16.45 -22.31
C ARG A 36 -4.73 17.17 -23.59
N ARG A 37 -6.03 17.43 -23.81
CA ARG A 37 -6.60 17.98 -25.06
C ARG A 37 -6.04 17.29 -26.32
N HIS A 38 -5.93 15.96 -26.28
CA HIS A 38 -5.44 15.16 -27.41
C HIS A 38 -6.59 14.41 -28.09
N SER A 39 -6.35 13.93 -29.31
CA SER A 39 -7.31 13.05 -29.99
C SER A 39 -7.59 11.80 -29.17
N ILE A 40 -8.87 11.42 -29.12
CA ILE A 40 -9.33 10.22 -28.42
C ILE A 40 -8.70 9.00 -29.11
N PRO A 41 -7.84 8.23 -28.42
CA PRO A 41 -7.27 7.02 -28.98
C PRO A 41 -8.35 5.94 -29.04
N TRP A 42 -8.43 5.23 -30.17
CA TRP A 42 -9.48 4.23 -30.42
C TRP A 42 -9.14 2.85 -29.82
N TRP A 43 -7.85 2.58 -29.61
CA TRP A 43 -7.36 1.30 -29.10
C TRP A 43 -7.90 0.90 -27.72
N PRO A 44 -8.09 1.80 -26.72
CA PRO A 44 -8.60 1.41 -25.40
C PRO A 44 -10.07 0.97 -25.47
N TRP A 45 -10.86 1.61 -26.35
CA TRP A 45 -12.25 1.25 -26.61
C TRP A 45 -12.36 -0.15 -27.22
N ALA A 46 -11.52 -0.46 -28.22
CA ALA A 46 -11.48 -1.80 -28.82
C ALA A 46 -11.14 -2.88 -27.78
N ILE A 47 -10.11 -2.66 -26.96
CA ILE A 47 -9.72 -3.61 -25.90
C ILE A 47 -10.82 -3.76 -24.84
N GLY A 48 -11.44 -2.66 -24.42
CA GLY A 48 -12.52 -2.67 -23.46
C GLY A 48 -13.72 -3.48 -23.94
N VAL A 49 -14.17 -3.26 -25.18
CA VAL A 49 -15.27 -4.03 -25.79
C VAL A 49 -14.94 -5.51 -25.86
N VAL A 50 -13.73 -5.88 -26.31
CA VAL A 50 -13.30 -7.28 -26.37
C VAL A 50 -13.32 -7.93 -24.99
N LEU A 51 -12.81 -7.25 -23.95
CA LEU A 51 -12.82 -7.74 -22.57
C LEU A 51 -14.25 -7.91 -22.02
N VAL A 52 -15.14 -6.95 -22.26
CA VAL A 52 -16.54 -7.02 -21.83
C VAL A 52 -17.27 -8.17 -22.53
N VAL A 53 -17.09 -8.34 -23.84
CA VAL A 53 -17.70 -9.44 -24.60
C VAL A 53 -17.17 -10.79 -24.11
N LEU A 54 -15.86 -10.92 -23.90
CA LEU A 54 -15.28 -12.14 -23.34
C LEU A 54 -15.78 -12.43 -21.91
N ALA A 55 -16.00 -11.39 -21.10
CA ALA A 55 -16.56 -11.53 -19.77
C ALA A 55 -17.99 -12.10 -19.81
N LEU A 56 -18.81 -11.63 -20.75
CA LEU A 56 -20.20 -12.07 -20.90
C LEU A 56 -20.34 -13.47 -21.51
N VAL A 57 -19.58 -13.75 -22.58
CA VAL A 57 -19.71 -14.99 -23.36
C VAL A 57 -18.93 -16.15 -22.72
N ALA A 58 -17.67 -15.92 -22.34
CA ALA A 58 -16.77 -16.99 -21.93
C ALA A 58 -15.81 -16.54 -20.81
N PRO A 59 -16.32 -16.33 -19.57
CA PRO A 59 -15.49 -15.81 -18.48
C PRO A 59 -14.33 -16.73 -18.08
N LYS A 60 -14.40 -18.04 -18.38
CA LYS A 60 -13.27 -18.95 -18.13
C LYS A 60 -12.04 -18.62 -18.97
N SER A 61 -12.21 -18.01 -20.15
CA SER A 61 -11.09 -17.60 -21.00
C SER A 61 -10.33 -16.38 -20.46
N LEU A 62 -10.92 -15.63 -19.51
CA LEU A 62 -10.28 -14.51 -18.83
C LEU A 62 -9.32 -14.96 -17.72
N ASN A 63 -9.26 -16.24 -17.40
CA ASN A 63 -8.41 -16.77 -16.34
C ASN A 63 -6.90 -16.48 -16.53
N PRO A 64 -6.29 -16.69 -17.71
CA PRO A 64 -4.89 -16.32 -17.93
C PRO A 64 -4.66 -14.80 -17.84
N VAL A 65 -5.60 -13.99 -18.33
CA VAL A 65 -5.54 -12.52 -18.25
C VAL A 65 -5.60 -12.06 -16.79
N TYR A 66 -6.50 -12.64 -16.00
CA TYR A 66 -6.63 -12.37 -14.58
C TYR A 66 -5.34 -12.74 -13.82
N HIS A 67 -4.74 -13.90 -14.11
CA HIS A 67 -3.49 -14.32 -13.44
C HIS A 67 -2.33 -13.39 -13.81
N ALA A 68 -2.18 -13.01 -15.08
CA ALA A 68 -1.15 -12.07 -15.52
C ALA A 68 -1.34 -10.70 -14.84
N TRP A 69 -2.58 -10.21 -14.78
CA TRP A 69 -2.92 -8.96 -14.12
C TRP A 69 -2.65 -9.01 -12.61
N MET A 70 -3.01 -10.11 -11.95
CA MET A 70 -2.76 -10.26 -10.52
C MET A 70 -1.27 -10.36 -10.22
N TRP A 71 -0.50 -11.08 -11.04
CA TRP A 71 0.95 -11.14 -10.90
C TRP A 71 1.58 -9.73 -10.99
N PHE A 72 1.10 -8.92 -11.93
CA PHE A 72 1.49 -7.50 -12.00
C PHE A 72 1.07 -6.71 -10.76
N GLY A 73 -0.14 -6.94 -10.23
CA GLY A 73 -0.58 -6.32 -8.97
C GLY A 73 0.30 -6.67 -7.78
N LEU A 74 0.75 -7.93 -7.69
CA LEU A 74 1.63 -8.39 -6.63
C LEU A 74 3.04 -7.80 -6.73
N THR A 75 3.60 -7.69 -7.93
CA THR A 75 4.90 -7.02 -8.12
C THR A 75 4.80 -5.53 -7.80
N LEU A 76 3.68 -4.89 -8.15
CA LEU A 76 3.43 -3.50 -7.83
C LEU A 76 3.28 -3.30 -6.31
N ASN A 77 2.59 -4.19 -5.60
CA ASN A 77 2.47 -4.11 -4.14
C ASN A 77 3.82 -4.27 -3.42
N LYS A 78 4.69 -5.15 -3.92
CA LYS A 78 6.07 -5.30 -3.40
C LYS A 78 6.91 -4.04 -3.53
N ILE A 79 6.58 -3.18 -4.49
CA ILE A 79 7.26 -1.89 -4.72
C ILE A 79 6.55 -0.77 -3.94
N GLU A 80 5.21 -0.76 -3.94
CA GLU A 80 4.38 0.22 -3.25
C GLU A 80 4.65 0.21 -1.73
N THR A 81 4.65 -0.97 -1.10
CA THR A 81 4.85 -1.11 0.35
C THR A 81 6.14 -0.44 0.84
N PRO A 82 7.34 -0.74 0.30
CA PRO A 82 8.56 -0.08 0.72
C PRO A 82 8.62 1.40 0.30
N ILE A 83 7.97 1.81 -0.80
CA ILE A 83 7.89 3.23 -1.17
C ILE A 83 7.10 4.00 -0.13
N VAL A 84 5.90 3.54 0.24
CA VAL A 84 5.05 4.20 1.23
C VAL A 84 5.77 4.26 2.58
N LEU A 85 6.37 3.16 3.02
CA LEU A 85 7.15 3.13 4.25
C LEU A 85 8.36 4.07 4.20
N GLY A 86 9.05 4.13 3.06
CA GLY A 86 10.15 5.05 2.81
C GLY A 86 9.70 6.51 2.91
N ILE A 87 8.59 6.87 2.28
CA ILE A 87 8.01 8.22 2.36
C ILE A 87 7.70 8.58 3.81
N VAL A 88 6.98 7.71 4.54
CA VAL A 88 6.66 7.95 5.96
C VAL A 88 7.92 8.10 6.80
N PHE A 89 8.92 7.24 6.57
CA PHE A 89 10.17 7.31 7.32
C PHE A 89 10.93 8.61 7.04
N TYR A 90 11.14 8.97 5.78
CA TYR A 90 11.95 10.14 5.42
C TYR A 90 11.22 11.47 5.59
N LEU A 91 9.88 11.52 5.51
CA LEU A 91 9.13 12.76 5.68
C LEU A 91 8.62 12.99 7.10
N ILE A 92 8.47 11.95 7.91
CA ILE A 92 7.91 12.07 9.26
C ILE A 92 8.92 11.63 10.31
N VAL A 93 9.33 10.36 10.28
CA VAL A 93 10.12 9.76 11.37
C VAL A 93 11.53 10.37 11.46
N TRP A 94 12.22 10.44 10.32
CA TRP A 94 13.57 10.98 10.21
C TRP A 94 13.65 12.47 10.59
N PRO A 95 12.81 13.38 10.04
CA PRO A 95 12.86 14.79 10.41
C PRO A 95 12.44 15.01 11.87
N MET A 96 11.50 14.23 12.41
CA MET A 96 11.17 14.30 13.83
C MET A 96 12.38 13.98 14.73
N GLY A 97 13.17 12.97 14.36
CA GLY A 97 14.43 12.66 15.05
C GLY A 97 15.48 13.77 14.89
N ALA A 98 15.60 14.34 13.69
CA ALA A 98 16.51 15.45 13.42
C ALA A 98 16.13 16.72 14.22
N ILE A 99 14.85 17.05 14.28
CA ILE A 99 14.30 18.16 15.07
C ILE A 99 14.64 17.94 16.54
N LYS A 100 14.31 16.79 17.13
CA LYS A 100 14.64 16.48 18.53
C LYS A 100 16.15 16.59 18.82
N LYS A 101 16.98 16.14 17.87
CA LYS A 101 18.44 16.27 17.97
C LYS A 101 18.89 17.74 18.01
N ILE A 102 18.29 18.61 17.18
CA ILE A 102 18.59 20.05 17.15
C ILE A 102 18.15 20.72 18.46
N PHE A 103 16.97 20.39 18.98
CA PHE A 103 16.47 20.90 20.26
C PHE A 103 17.19 20.29 21.49
N GLY A 104 18.14 19.37 21.30
CA GLY A 104 18.91 18.76 22.38
C GLY A 104 18.13 17.75 23.22
N GLU A 105 16.91 17.41 22.82
CA GLU A 105 16.09 16.39 23.48
C GLU A 105 16.53 15.00 23.06
N ASP A 106 17.32 14.34 23.92
CA ASP A 106 17.62 12.93 23.77
C ASP A 106 16.59 12.07 24.52
N ALA A 107 15.54 11.68 23.82
CA ALA A 107 14.49 10.81 24.36
C ALA A 107 15.03 9.48 24.93
N MET A 108 16.17 9.00 24.43
CA MET A 108 16.79 7.75 24.90
C MET A 108 17.97 7.99 25.86
N ARG A 109 18.27 9.23 26.24
CA ARG A 109 19.35 9.60 27.19
C ARG A 109 20.66 8.86 26.89
N ARG A 110 21.06 8.81 25.62
CA ARG A 110 22.19 8.03 25.11
C ARG A 110 23.55 8.66 25.42
N LYS A 111 23.59 9.94 25.77
CA LYS A 111 24.83 10.59 26.22
C LYS A 111 25.30 9.97 27.54
N LEU A 112 26.50 9.38 27.53
CA LEU A 112 27.17 8.95 28.76
C LEU A 112 27.48 10.16 29.64
N ASN A 113 27.01 10.13 30.88
CA ASN A 113 27.37 11.07 31.92
C ASN A 113 28.45 10.45 32.83
N PRO A 114 29.72 10.87 32.70
CA PRO A 114 30.81 10.35 33.52
C PRO A 114 30.73 10.74 35.00
N LYS A 115 29.81 11.63 35.39
CA LYS A 115 29.58 12.02 36.79
C LYS A 115 28.48 11.21 37.48
N MET A 116 27.83 10.27 36.79
CA MET A 116 26.82 9.39 37.40
C MET A 116 27.43 8.05 37.79
N ASP A 117 27.23 7.63 39.03
CA ASP A 117 27.66 6.32 39.54
C ASP A 117 26.87 5.16 38.90
N THR A 118 25.62 5.40 38.47
CA THR A 118 24.82 4.41 37.76
C THR A 118 23.77 5.04 36.84
N TYR A 119 23.49 4.39 35.71
CA TYR A 119 22.38 4.75 34.81
C TYR A 119 21.05 4.06 35.19
N ARG A 120 21.05 3.24 36.25
CA ARG A 120 19.85 2.53 36.70
C ARG A 120 18.82 3.53 37.24
N VAL A 121 17.61 3.48 36.68
CA VAL A 121 16.46 4.20 37.22
C VAL A 121 15.85 3.34 38.32
N GLN A 122 15.82 3.85 39.56
CA GLN A 122 15.18 3.18 40.69
C GLN A 122 13.70 2.92 40.37
N SER A 123 13.25 1.69 40.58
CA SER A 123 11.83 1.35 40.52
C SER A 123 11.11 2.12 41.63
N LYS A 124 9.98 2.77 41.31
CA LYS A 124 9.07 3.24 42.37
C LYS A 124 8.57 2.04 43.16
N GLU A 125 8.50 2.16 44.49
CA GLU A 125 7.92 1.11 45.32
C GLU A 125 6.44 0.95 44.97
N ARG A 126 6.03 -0.28 44.64
CA ARG A 126 4.63 -0.59 44.35
C ARG A 126 3.84 -0.61 45.65
N THR A 127 3.04 0.41 45.89
CA THR A 127 2.08 0.44 47.00
C THR A 127 0.94 -0.57 46.75
N LYS A 128 0.23 -1.05 47.79
CA LYS A 128 -0.94 -1.96 47.64
C LYS A 128 -1.97 -1.47 46.59
N VAL A 129 -2.19 -0.16 46.51
CA VAL A 129 -3.10 0.48 45.53
C VAL A 129 -2.63 0.27 44.07
N SER A 130 -1.32 0.13 43.84
CA SER A 130 -0.76 -0.15 42.51
C SER A 130 -1.15 -1.54 41.96
N MET A 131 -1.60 -2.45 42.83
CA MET A 131 -2.08 -3.79 42.43
C MET A 131 -3.56 -3.76 42.00
N GLU A 132 -4.32 -2.74 42.38
CA GLU A 132 -5.73 -2.59 42.02
C GLU A 132 -5.90 -2.07 40.58
N ARG A 133 -4.91 -1.33 40.06
CA ARG A 133 -4.88 -0.83 38.69
C ARG A 133 -3.51 -1.10 38.06
N PRO A 134 -3.32 -2.29 37.46
CA PRO A 134 -2.03 -2.72 36.95
C PRO A 134 -1.62 -2.06 35.62
N PHE A 135 -2.47 -1.24 35.01
CA PHE A 135 -2.25 -0.57 33.72
C PHE A 135 -2.42 0.94 33.82
#